data_AF-A0A6A4WMR5-F1
#
_entry.id   AF-A0A6A4WMR5-F1
#
_cell.length_a   1.000
_cell.length_b   1.000
_cell.length_c   1.000
_cell.angle_alpha   90.00
_cell.angle_beta   90.00
_cell.angle_gamma   90.00
#
_symmetry.space_group_name_H-M   'P 1'
#
loop_
_entity.id
_entity.type
_entity.pdbx_description
1 polymer ?
#
loop_
_entity_poly.entity_id
_entity_poly.type
_entity_poly.pdbx_seq_one_letter_code
_entity_poly.pdbx_strand_id
1 'polypeptide(L)'
;MFQMSSAKRIPLPFKIIPLEDEVQQKIAKDFAGYPNGLVSCNHWGFKFSATVTEQEVEDMYNHPLDPRDVWVVTPPKCGTTWTQEMVWLIANDLDYEGAKTPFIPDRHLFTEYFMKDELGEAPFIEHMIEAWNLRHHPNLCFLFYEDMKKDLRAQIRKVAKFFGKDFSEEQVDKLAEHLHIDNFKKNPFVNFESLNKLGLTYPDRGSFVRKGKTGDWKNHFTPEMNEK
;
A
#
# COMPACT_ATOMS: atom_id res chain seq x y z
N MET A 1 -18.98 -8.41 24.31
CA MET A 1 -17.95 -9.46 24.27
C MET A 1 -18.30 -10.38 23.12
N PHE A 2 -17.67 -10.22 21.96
CA PHE A 2 -17.91 -11.14 20.84
C PHE A 2 -17.19 -12.46 21.12
N GLN A 3 -17.93 -13.57 21.01
CA GLN A 3 -17.36 -14.89 21.17
C GLN A 3 -16.65 -15.24 19.86
N MET A 4 -15.31 -15.16 19.85
CA MET A 4 -14.53 -15.58 18.69
C MET A 4 -14.84 -17.04 18.39
N SER A 5 -15.41 -17.30 17.22
CA SER A 5 -15.59 -18.66 16.72
C SER A 5 -14.23 -19.34 16.66
N SER A 6 -14.12 -20.55 17.21
CA SER A 6 -12.92 -21.38 17.11
C SER A 6 -12.80 -21.94 15.69
N ALA A 7 -12.60 -21.06 14.71
CA ALA A 7 -12.37 -21.43 13.33
C ALA A 7 -11.15 -22.35 13.25
N LYS A 8 -11.25 -23.40 12.43
CA LYS A 8 -10.16 -24.38 12.27
C LYS A 8 -8.99 -23.69 11.56
N ARG A 9 -7.90 -23.42 12.30
CA ARG A 9 -6.66 -22.90 11.72
C ARG A 9 -6.17 -23.81 10.59
N ILE A 10 -5.69 -23.17 9.53
CA ILE A 10 -5.10 -23.76 8.34
C ILE A 10 -3.58 -23.57 8.46
N PRO A 11 -2.77 -24.62 8.25
CA PRO A 11 -1.31 -24.49 8.25
C PRO A 11 -0.87 -23.60 7.08
N LEU A 12 0.26 -22.90 7.25
CA LEU A 12 0.83 -22.09 6.17
C LEU A 12 1.10 -22.97 4.92
N PRO A 13 0.69 -22.55 3.71
CA PRO A 13 0.99 -23.26 2.48
C PRO A 13 2.44 -23.07 2.02
N PHE A 14 3.24 -22.33 2.79
CA PHE A 14 4.60 -21.93 2.50
C PHE A 14 5.51 -22.05 3.72
N LYS A 15 6.82 -22.00 3.49
CA LYS A 15 7.89 -22.00 4.49
C LYS A 15 8.65 -20.69 4.44
N ILE A 16 8.98 -20.14 5.60
CA ILE A 16 9.89 -19.00 5.76
C ILE A 16 11.32 -19.49 5.51
N ILE A 17 12.14 -18.67 4.84
CA ILE A 17 13.51 -18.97 4.44
C ILE A 17 14.38 -17.75 4.75
N PRO A 18 15.46 -17.85 5.55
CA PRO A 18 16.37 -16.73 5.76
C PRO A 18 17.12 -16.36 4.47
N LEU A 19 17.45 -15.08 4.29
CA LEU A 19 18.40 -14.68 3.26
C LEU A 19 19.84 -14.93 3.74
N GLU A 20 20.78 -15.01 2.78
CA GLU A 20 22.21 -15.14 3.07
C GLU A 20 22.71 -14.01 3.98
N ASP A 21 23.60 -14.32 4.92
CA ASP A 21 24.04 -13.38 5.97
C ASP A 21 24.63 -12.07 5.43
N GLU A 22 25.36 -12.12 4.30
CA GLU A 22 25.89 -10.92 3.64
C GLU A 22 24.76 -10.00 3.13
N VAL A 23 23.68 -10.59 2.60
CA VAL A 23 22.51 -9.85 2.12
C VAL A 23 21.74 -9.26 3.30
N GLN A 24 21.55 -10.01 4.39
CA GLN A 24 20.90 -9.49 5.60
C GLN A 24 21.70 -8.34 6.24
N GLN A 25 23.03 -8.47 6.32
CA GLN A 25 23.92 -7.40 6.81
C GLN A 25 23.87 -6.15 5.92
N LYS A 26 23.87 -6.31 4.59
CA LYS A 26 23.70 -5.20 3.63
C LYS A 26 22.36 -4.48 3.83
N ILE A 27 21.26 -5.23 3.93
CA ILE A 27 19.92 -4.67 4.15
C ILE A 27 19.87 -3.93 5.50
N ALA A 28 20.32 -4.54 6.59
CA ALA A 28 20.25 -3.94 7.94
C ALA A 28 21.12 -2.68 8.07
N LYS A 29 22.27 -2.64 7.38
CA LYS A 29 23.14 -1.47 7.31
C LYS A 29 22.47 -0.30 6.58
N ASP A 30 21.84 -0.58 5.44
CA ASP A 30 21.30 0.47 4.57
C ASP A 30 19.88 0.91 5.02
N PHE A 31 19.03 -0.03 5.44
CA PHE A 31 17.66 0.20 5.92
C PHE A 31 17.56 0.09 7.45
N ALA A 32 17.59 1.23 8.14
CA ALA A 32 17.34 1.28 9.59
C ALA A 32 15.98 0.72 10.05
N GLY A 33 15.00 0.58 9.14
CA GLY A 33 13.70 -0.06 9.40
C GLY A 33 13.72 -1.59 9.39
N TYR A 34 14.80 -2.22 8.92
CA TYR A 34 14.98 -3.68 8.86
C TYR A 34 16.27 -4.10 9.60
N PRO A 35 16.38 -3.89 10.92
CA PRO A 35 17.62 -4.08 11.68
C PRO A 35 18.15 -5.52 11.69
N ASN A 36 17.29 -6.50 11.38
CA ASN A 36 17.64 -7.92 11.24
C ASN A 36 17.75 -8.36 9.77
N GLY A 37 17.57 -7.46 8.80
CA GLY A 37 17.37 -7.81 7.38
C GLY A 37 15.94 -8.25 7.06
N LEU A 38 15.80 -9.05 6.00
CA LEU A 38 14.54 -9.63 5.53
C LEU A 38 14.63 -11.15 5.50
N VAL A 39 13.51 -11.82 5.73
CA VAL A 39 13.29 -13.22 5.36
C VAL A 39 12.49 -13.29 4.05
N SER A 40 12.62 -14.41 3.36
CA SER A 40 11.83 -14.78 2.16
C SER A 40 10.85 -15.91 2.51
N CYS A 41 9.97 -16.30 1.59
CA CYS A 41 9.27 -17.58 1.67
C CYS A 41 9.21 -18.29 0.30
N ASN A 42 8.99 -19.61 0.28
CA ASN A 42 8.90 -20.37 -0.98
C ASN A 42 7.61 -20.12 -1.80
N HIS A 43 6.80 -19.12 -1.43
CA HIS A 43 5.66 -18.62 -2.18
C HIS A 43 6.09 -17.35 -2.91
N TRP A 44 6.35 -17.48 -4.22
CA TRP A 44 6.92 -16.45 -5.10
C TRP A 44 8.31 -15.89 -4.70
N GLY A 45 8.85 -16.21 -3.52
CA GLY A 45 10.04 -15.51 -2.99
C GLY A 45 9.68 -14.22 -2.24
N PHE A 46 8.46 -14.12 -1.72
CA PHE A 46 7.93 -12.96 -0.99
C PHE A 46 8.79 -12.62 0.22
N LYS A 47 9.19 -11.36 0.36
CA LYS A 47 10.05 -10.90 1.45
C LYS A 47 9.35 -9.99 2.45
N PHE A 48 9.68 -10.18 3.71
CA PHE A 48 9.15 -9.42 4.86
C PHE A 48 10.21 -9.34 5.97
N SER A 49 9.98 -8.51 6.99
CA SER A 49 10.99 -8.22 8.02
C SER A 49 11.42 -9.48 8.78
N ALA A 50 12.74 -9.68 8.92
CA ALA A 50 13.32 -10.74 9.74
C ALA A 50 13.12 -10.54 11.27
N THR A 51 12.31 -9.56 11.66
CA THR A 51 11.80 -9.39 13.03
C THR A 51 10.48 -10.14 13.28
N VAL A 52 9.79 -10.59 12.24
CA VAL A 52 8.48 -11.26 12.35
C VAL A 52 8.68 -12.76 12.63
N THR A 53 7.96 -13.28 13.62
CA THR A 53 7.99 -14.70 14.00
C THR A 53 7.05 -15.55 13.13
N GLU A 54 7.33 -16.84 13.02
CA GLU A 54 6.46 -17.79 12.30
C GLU A 54 5.03 -17.82 12.88
N GLN A 55 4.89 -17.65 14.20
CA GLN A 55 3.59 -17.54 14.89
C GLN A 55 2.79 -16.32 14.43
N GLU A 56 3.42 -15.15 14.28
CA GLU A 56 2.76 -13.94 13.79
C GLU A 56 2.34 -14.08 12.31
N VAL A 57 3.12 -14.80 11.50
CA VAL A 57 2.73 -15.13 10.11
C VAL A 57 1.57 -16.11 10.08
N GLU A 58 1.54 -17.14 10.94
CA GLU A 58 0.37 -18.01 11.07
C GLU A 58 -0.88 -17.24 11.53
N ASP A 59 -0.74 -16.33 12.51
CA ASP A 59 -1.85 -15.55 13.08
C ASP A 59 -2.41 -14.55 12.08
N MET A 60 -1.56 -13.96 11.23
CA MET A 60 -1.97 -13.14 10.09
C MET A 60 -2.68 -13.99 9.02
N TYR A 61 -2.15 -15.16 8.66
CA TYR A 61 -2.76 -16.06 7.68
C TYR A 61 -4.11 -16.65 8.16
N ASN A 62 -4.28 -16.79 9.46
CA ASN A 62 -5.50 -17.28 10.11
C ASN A 62 -6.35 -16.16 10.73
N HIS A 63 -6.16 -14.90 10.31
CA HIS A 63 -6.91 -13.78 10.88
C HIS A 63 -8.42 -13.94 10.65
N PRO A 64 -9.28 -13.79 11.69
CA PRO A 64 -10.72 -13.93 11.53
C PRO A 64 -11.30 -12.73 10.77
N LEU A 65 -11.71 -12.98 9.52
CA LEU A 65 -12.32 -11.96 8.65
C LEU A 65 -13.76 -11.64 9.08
N ASP A 66 -14.12 -10.36 9.12
CA ASP A 66 -15.49 -9.87 9.24
C ASP A 66 -16.08 -9.58 7.83
N PRO A 67 -17.35 -9.93 7.54
CA PRO A 67 -18.00 -9.58 6.28
C PRO A 67 -18.07 -8.08 5.95
N ARG A 68 -17.73 -7.21 6.92
CA ARG A 68 -17.66 -5.74 6.76
C ARG A 68 -16.24 -5.22 6.50
N ASP A 69 -15.23 -6.07 6.49
CA ASP A 69 -13.83 -5.64 6.32
C ASP A 69 -13.56 -5.08 4.92
N VAL A 70 -12.78 -4.00 4.86
CA VAL A 70 -12.43 -3.30 3.62
C VAL A 70 -10.91 -3.22 3.49
N TRP A 71 -10.35 -3.98 2.55
CA TRP A 71 -8.92 -4.13 2.37
C TRP A 71 -8.41 -3.28 1.20
N VAL A 72 -7.56 -2.28 1.47
CA VAL A 72 -6.84 -1.53 0.44
C VAL A 72 -5.45 -2.14 0.25
N VAL A 73 -5.39 -3.22 -0.54
CA VAL A 73 -4.14 -3.94 -0.84
C VAL A 73 -3.47 -3.30 -2.06
N THR A 74 -2.25 -2.80 -1.89
CA THR A 74 -1.41 -2.26 -2.99
C THR A 74 0.06 -2.45 -2.64
N PRO A 75 0.94 -2.79 -3.60
CA PRO A 75 2.37 -2.77 -3.32
C PRO A 75 2.90 -1.35 -3.03
N PRO A 76 4.11 -1.21 -2.44
CA PRO A 76 4.52 0.04 -1.82
C PRO A 76 4.85 1.18 -2.82
N LYS A 77 3.86 2.00 -3.18
CA LYS A 77 3.86 3.37 -3.79
C LYS A 77 2.71 3.53 -4.78
N CYS A 78 1.97 2.46 -5.10
CA CYS A 78 0.93 2.38 -6.15
C CYS A 78 -0.39 3.15 -5.84
N GLY A 79 -0.31 4.27 -5.12
CA GLY A 79 -1.46 5.11 -4.78
C GLY A 79 -2.12 4.85 -3.42
N THR A 80 -1.60 3.92 -2.62
CA THR A 80 -2.17 3.43 -1.33
C THR A 80 -2.97 4.46 -0.54
N THR A 81 -2.34 5.55 -0.08
CA THR A 81 -2.98 6.60 0.75
C THR A 81 -4.09 7.36 0.01
N TRP A 82 -3.97 7.53 -1.30
CA TRP A 82 -4.96 8.19 -2.14
C TRP A 82 -6.21 7.31 -2.30
N THR A 83 -5.99 6.00 -2.45
CA THR A 83 -7.05 4.99 -2.44
C THR A 83 -7.68 4.85 -1.05
N GLN A 84 -6.90 4.88 0.03
CA GLN A 84 -7.38 4.80 1.41
C GLN A 84 -8.37 5.94 1.73
N GLU A 85 -8.01 7.20 1.47
CA GLU A 85 -8.93 8.34 1.68
C GLU A 85 -10.21 8.20 0.84
N MET A 86 -10.06 7.87 -0.46
CA MET A 86 -11.19 7.70 -1.37
C MET A 86 -12.15 6.59 -0.91
N VAL A 87 -11.60 5.43 -0.52
CA VAL A 87 -12.37 4.28 -0.03
C VAL A 87 -13.01 4.60 1.32
N TRP A 88 -12.29 5.25 2.24
CA TRP A 88 -12.83 5.63 3.56
C TRP A 88 -14.00 6.61 3.41
N LEU A 89 -13.85 7.67 2.61
CA LEU A 89 -14.92 8.65 2.38
C LEU A 89 -16.13 8.02 1.68
N ILE A 90 -15.93 7.15 0.70
CA ILE A 90 -17.02 6.45 0.02
C ILE A 90 -17.74 5.48 0.98
N ALA A 91 -16.99 4.72 1.78
CA ALA A 91 -17.55 3.79 2.77
C ALA A 91 -18.37 4.52 3.85
N ASN A 92 -17.92 5.69 4.30
CA ASN A 92 -18.55 6.50 5.36
C ASN A 92 -19.36 7.70 4.80
N ASP A 93 -20.05 7.51 3.67
CA ASP A 93 -21.06 8.43 3.12
C ASP A 93 -20.63 9.90 2.97
N LEU A 94 -19.34 10.08 2.63
CA LEU A 94 -18.65 11.36 2.45
C LEU A 94 -18.53 12.20 3.73
N ASP A 95 -18.31 11.54 4.88
CA ASP A 95 -17.98 12.20 6.15
C ASP A 95 -16.56 12.82 6.15
N TYR A 96 -16.44 14.03 5.61
CA TYR A 96 -15.20 14.81 5.63
C TYR A 96 -14.74 15.23 7.04
N GLU A 97 -15.55 15.06 8.10
CA GLU A 97 -15.14 15.36 9.48
C GLU A 97 -14.54 14.13 10.17
N GLY A 98 -15.17 12.96 10.05
CA GLY A 98 -14.63 11.68 10.53
C GLY A 98 -13.33 11.25 9.85
N ALA A 99 -13.12 11.67 8.59
CA ALA A 99 -11.87 11.45 7.85
C ALA A 99 -10.64 12.15 8.47
N LYS A 100 -10.79 13.02 9.48
CA LYS A 100 -9.70 13.80 10.10
C LYS A 100 -8.88 12.99 11.11
N THR A 101 -8.57 11.74 10.80
CA THR A 101 -7.81 10.80 11.64
C THR A 101 -6.49 10.40 10.95
N PRO A 102 -5.31 10.46 11.63
CA PRO A 102 -4.03 10.21 10.95
C PRO A 102 -3.73 8.73 10.67
N PHE A 103 -3.12 8.45 9.53
CA PHE A 103 -2.43 7.17 9.22
C PHE A 103 -0.91 7.28 9.47
N ILE A 104 -0.16 6.15 9.45
CA ILE A 104 1.27 6.05 9.85
C ILE A 104 2.16 5.33 8.77
N PRO A 105 3.52 5.13 8.89
CA PRO A 105 4.51 5.46 7.83
C PRO A 105 5.33 4.21 7.36
N ASP A 106 6.57 4.18 6.86
CA ASP A 106 7.61 5.17 6.44
C ASP A 106 8.40 4.60 5.21
N ARG A 107 9.33 5.35 4.57
CA ARG A 107 10.12 4.88 3.41
C ARG A 107 11.49 5.54 3.23
N HIS A 108 12.50 4.74 2.83
CA HIS A 108 13.46 5.15 1.80
C HIS A 108 14.14 3.95 1.07
N LEU A 109 15.15 4.21 0.24
CA LEU A 109 16.03 3.26 -0.49
C LEU A 109 15.39 2.33 -1.55
N PHE A 110 14.13 2.55 -1.88
CA PHE A 110 13.32 1.71 -2.77
C PHE A 110 14.01 1.21 -4.05
N THR A 111 14.56 2.08 -4.92
CA THR A 111 14.79 1.73 -6.34
C THR A 111 15.82 0.63 -6.60
N GLU A 112 17.01 0.64 -5.97
CA GLU A 112 18.02 -0.41 -6.25
C GLU A 112 17.53 -1.78 -5.77
N TYR A 113 16.96 -1.82 -4.57
CA TYR A 113 16.49 -3.04 -3.93
C TYR A 113 15.22 -3.57 -4.63
N PHE A 114 14.34 -2.69 -5.13
CA PHE A 114 13.17 -3.07 -5.93
C PHE A 114 13.58 -3.82 -7.21
N MET A 115 14.59 -3.33 -7.94
CA MET A 115 15.08 -3.96 -9.18
C MET A 115 15.87 -5.26 -8.94
N LYS A 116 15.98 -5.73 -7.70
CA LYS A 116 16.62 -6.99 -7.28
C LYS A 116 15.68 -7.88 -6.46
N ASP A 117 14.42 -7.44 -6.30
CA ASP A 117 13.45 -7.97 -5.34
C ASP A 117 13.97 -8.05 -3.88
N GLU A 118 14.99 -7.28 -3.51
CA GLU A 118 15.60 -7.21 -2.17
C GLU A 118 14.80 -6.30 -1.19
N LEU A 119 13.57 -5.92 -1.53
CA LEU A 119 12.67 -5.15 -0.65
C LEU A 119 11.67 -6.05 0.09
N GLY A 120 11.17 -5.54 1.23
CA GLY A 120 9.88 -6.00 1.76
C GLY A 120 8.77 -5.77 0.74
N GLU A 121 7.84 -6.73 0.63
CA GLU A 121 6.75 -6.79 -0.35
C GLU A 121 7.18 -7.01 -1.82
N ALA A 122 8.37 -7.58 -2.05
CA ALA A 122 8.83 -8.07 -3.36
C ALA A 122 8.86 -9.62 -3.40
N PRO A 123 8.64 -10.27 -4.57
CA PRO A 123 8.67 -9.70 -5.91
C PRO A 123 7.34 -9.07 -6.39
N PHE A 124 7.45 -7.91 -7.03
CA PHE A 124 6.33 -7.02 -7.29
C PHE A 124 5.34 -7.51 -8.36
N ILE A 125 5.81 -8.25 -9.36
CA ILE A 125 5.00 -8.66 -10.52
C ILE A 125 4.02 -9.78 -10.12
N GLU A 126 4.48 -10.73 -9.33
CA GLU A 126 3.74 -11.90 -8.87
C GLU A 126 2.50 -11.50 -8.08
N HIS A 127 2.62 -10.54 -7.15
CA HIS A 127 1.49 -10.00 -6.38
C HIS A 127 0.45 -9.28 -7.25
N MET A 128 0.90 -8.58 -8.31
CA MET A 128 -0.04 -8.03 -9.28
C MET A 128 -0.73 -9.14 -10.08
N ILE A 129 -0.03 -10.23 -10.42
CA ILE A 129 -0.60 -11.37 -11.16
C ILE A 129 -1.68 -12.08 -10.33
N GLU A 130 -1.51 -12.25 -9.01
CA GLU A 130 -2.56 -12.76 -8.11
C GLU A 130 -3.86 -11.94 -8.22
N ALA A 131 -3.77 -10.65 -7.88
CA ALA A 131 -4.91 -9.74 -7.87
C ALA A 131 -5.50 -9.53 -9.27
N TRP A 132 -4.66 -9.60 -10.30
CA TRP A 132 -5.09 -9.55 -11.70
C TRP A 132 -5.86 -10.81 -12.10
N ASN A 133 -5.44 -12.00 -11.69
CA ASN A 133 -6.20 -13.23 -11.95
C ASN A 133 -7.56 -13.22 -11.25
N LEU A 134 -7.65 -12.60 -10.07
CA LEU A 134 -8.89 -12.41 -9.32
C LEU A 134 -9.70 -11.15 -9.72
N ARG A 135 -9.27 -10.35 -10.71
CA ARG A 135 -9.86 -9.03 -11.06
C ARG A 135 -11.35 -8.99 -11.44
N HIS A 136 -11.97 -10.16 -11.64
CA HIS A 136 -13.39 -10.32 -11.97
C HIS A 136 -14.21 -10.89 -10.79
N HIS A 137 -13.58 -11.12 -9.64
CA HIS A 137 -14.26 -11.54 -8.41
C HIS A 137 -15.14 -10.39 -7.89
N PRO A 138 -16.40 -10.63 -7.48
CA PRO A 138 -17.33 -9.56 -7.10
C PRO A 138 -16.83 -8.68 -5.95
N ASN A 139 -15.99 -9.22 -5.07
CA ASN A 139 -15.42 -8.50 -3.92
C ASN A 139 -14.01 -7.93 -4.20
N LEU A 140 -13.59 -7.77 -5.45
CA LEU A 140 -12.28 -7.18 -5.81
C LEU A 140 -12.43 -6.03 -6.82
N CYS A 141 -12.15 -4.80 -6.39
CA CYS A 141 -12.10 -3.63 -7.27
C CYS A 141 -10.66 -3.29 -7.69
N PHE A 142 -10.22 -3.77 -8.85
CA PHE A 142 -8.87 -3.49 -9.36
C PHE A 142 -8.76 -2.04 -9.88
N LEU A 143 -7.77 -1.27 -9.40
CA LEU A 143 -7.53 0.12 -9.79
C LEU A 143 -6.10 0.30 -10.34
N PHE A 144 -5.93 1.22 -11.29
CA PHE A 144 -4.61 1.69 -11.75
C PHE A 144 -4.38 3.14 -11.31
N TYR A 145 -3.16 3.45 -10.87
CA TYR A 145 -2.75 4.79 -10.48
C TYR A 145 -2.86 5.77 -11.67
N GLU A 146 -2.53 5.28 -12.86
CA GLU A 146 -2.62 5.97 -14.14
C GLU A 146 -4.06 6.38 -14.46
N ASP A 147 -5.04 5.51 -14.20
CA ASP A 147 -6.46 5.80 -14.42
C ASP A 147 -7.00 6.80 -13.39
N MET A 148 -6.60 6.70 -12.11
CA MET A 148 -6.90 7.73 -11.11
C MET A 148 -6.30 9.09 -11.48
N LYS A 149 -5.11 9.11 -12.09
CA LYS A 149 -4.47 10.33 -12.61
C LYS A 149 -5.09 10.88 -13.89
N LYS A 150 -5.76 10.05 -14.68
CA LYS A 150 -6.36 10.38 -15.98
C LYS A 150 -7.82 10.83 -15.86
N ASP A 151 -8.63 10.09 -15.10
CA ASP A 151 -10.02 10.43 -14.77
C ASP A 151 -10.38 9.93 -13.37
N LEU A 152 -10.11 10.80 -12.39
CA LEU A 152 -10.44 10.57 -10.99
C LEU A 152 -11.96 10.45 -10.76
N ARG A 153 -12.81 11.14 -11.55
CA ARG A 153 -14.27 11.07 -11.41
C ARG A 153 -14.80 9.71 -11.85
N ALA A 154 -14.23 9.14 -12.92
CA ALA A 154 -14.54 7.77 -13.32
C ALA A 154 -14.12 6.74 -12.26
N GLN A 155 -12.94 6.90 -11.63
CA GLN A 155 -12.51 6.00 -10.55
C GLN A 155 -13.36 6.15 -9.29
N ILE A 156 -13.76 7.38 -8.91
CA ILE A 156 -14.71 7.62 -7.80
C ILE A 156 -16.03 6.88 -8.05
N ARG A 157 -16.67 7.06 -9.22
CA ARG A 157 -17.95 6.37 -9.52
C ARG A 157 -17.79 4.85 -9.58
N LYS A 158 -16.65 4.34 -10.07
CA LYS A 158 -16.32 2.91 -10.07
C LYS A 158 -16.21 2.33 -8.65
N VAL A 159 -15.56 3.04 -7.73
CA VAL A 159 -15.42 2.63 -6.33
C VAL A 159 -16.75 2.78 -5.57
N ALA A 160 -17.51 3.87 -5.78
CA ALA A 160 -18.85 4.03 -5.22
C ALA A 160 -19.76 2.86 -5.60
N LYS A 161 -19.79 2.51 -6.90
CA LYS A 161 -20.56 1.37 -7.41
C LYS A 161 -20.11 0.02 -6.83
N PHE A 162 -18.81 -0.15 -6.54
CA PHE A 162 -18.30 -1.35 -5.86
C PHE A 162 -18.84 -1.47 -4.42
N PHE A 163 -19.01 -0.35 -3.71
CA PHE A 163 -19.69 -0.30 -2.41
C PHE A 163 -21.23 -0.31 -2.51
N GLY A 164 -21.81 -0.50 -3.71
CA GLY A 164 -23.25 -0.44 -3.93
C GLY A 164 -23.86 0.95 -3.77
N LYS A 165 -23.03 2.01 -3.78
CA LYS A 165 -23.44 3.41 -3.60
C LYS A 165 -23.50 4.14 -4.93
N ASP A 166 -24.33 5.17 -4.97
CA ASP A 166 -24.42 6.14 -6.07
C ASP A 166 -24.39 7.55 -5.48
N PHE A 167 -23.83 8.51 -6.21
CA PHE A 167 -23.56 9.86 -5.73
C PHE A 167 -23.90 10.89 -6.81
N SER A 168 -24.37 12.07 -6.41
CA SER A 168 -24.61 13.17 -7.35
C SER A 168 -23.30 13.64 -7.99
N GLU A 169 -23.38 14.26 -9.17
CA GLU A 169 -22.21 14.84 -9.83
C GLU A 169 -21.50 15.89 -8.95
N GLU A 170 -22.25 16.65 -8.14
CA GLU A 170 -21.70 17.57 -7.13
C GLU A 170 -20.92 16.85 -6.03
N GLN A 171 -21.42 15.70 -5.54
CA GLN A 171 -20.71 14.87 -4.56
C GLN A 171 -19.43 14.26 -5.16
N VAL A 172 -19.48 13.81 -6.43
CA VAL A 172 -18.33 13.30 -7.18
C VAL A 172 -17.30 14.40 -7.44
N ASP A 173 -17.74 15.61 -7.80
CA ASP A 173 -16.89 16.79 -8.00
C ASP A 173 -16.19 17.21 -6.71
N LYS A 174 -16.94 17.32 -5.60
CA LYS A 174 -16.38 17.66 -4.28
C LYS A 174 -15.34 16.63 -3.83
N LEU A 175 -15.60 15.34 -4.01
CA LEU A 175 -14.63 14.29 -3.67
C LEU A 175 -13.42 14.33 -4.61
N ALA A 176 -13.60 14.61 -5.91
CA ALA A 176 -12.51 14.77 -6.86
C ALA A 176 -11.64 16.01 -6.57
N GLU A 177 -12.22 17.09 -6.04
CA GLU A 177 -11.48 18.27 -5.58
C GLU A 177 -10.69 18.00 -4.29
N HIS A 178 -11.30 17.34 -3.29
CA HIS A 178 -10.64 16.93 -2.05
C HIS A 178 -9.43 16.02 -2.33
N LEU A 179 -9.64 15.03 -3.20
CA LEU A 179 -8.63 14.09 -3.66
C LEU A 179 -7.67 14.68 -4.72
N HIS A 180 -7.85 15.92 -5.18
CA HIS A 180 -6.94 16.50 -6.18
C HIS A 180 -5.54 16.67 -5.58
N ILE A 181 -4.48 16.35 -6.34
CA ILE A 181 -3.11 16.26 -5.81
C ILE A 181 -2.64 17.52 -5.07
N ASP A 182 -3.00 18.70 -5.56
CA ASP A 182 -2.61 19.97 -4.96
C ASP A 182 -3.37 20.30 -3.67
N ASN A 183 -4.49 19.62 -3.40
CA ASN A 183 -5.25 19.72 -2.15
C ASN A 183 -4.85 18.58 -1.19
N PHE A 184 -4.79 17.36 -1.70
CA PHE A 184 -4.32 16.17 -0.98
C PHE A 184 -2.92 16.36 -0.37
N LYS A 185 -2.01 17.06 -1.07
CA LYS A 185 -0.68 17.42 -0.54
C LYS A 185 -0.72 18.37 0.65
N LYS A 186 -1.75 19.23 0.74
CA LYS A 186 -1.92 20.21 1.83
C LYS A 186 -2.69 19.63 3.03
N ASN A 187 -3.46 18.56 2.83
CA ASN A 187 -4.27 17.91 3.87
C ASN A 187 -3.35 17.30 4.97
N PRO A 188 -3.38 17.81 6.22
CA PRO A 188 -2.46 17.41 7.28
C PRO A 188 -2.70 15.98 7.80
N PHE A 189 -3.85 15.36 7.49
CA PHE A 189 -4.19 14.01 7.94
C PHE A 189 -3.58 12.92 7.05
N VAL A 190 -3.20 13.26 5.81
CA VAL A 190 -2.67 12.31 4.78
C VAL A 190 -1.30 12.69 4.21
N ASN A 191 -0.75 13.87 4.56
CA ASN A 191 0.55 14.33 4.06
C ASN A 191 1.75 14.03 4.98
N PHE A 192 1.49 13.50 6.18
CA PHE A 192 2.48 13.06 7.19
C PHE A 192 3.39 14.17 7.76
N GLU A 193 3.07 15.46 7.54
CA GLU A 193 3.81 16.60 8.09
C GLU A 193 3.78 16.68 9.63
N SER A 194 2.89 15.93 10.29
CA SER A 194 2.89 15.70 11.74
C SER A 194 4.07 14.84 12.20
N LEU A 195 4.41 13.78 11.46
CA LEU A 195 5.53 12.89 11.78
C LEU A 195 6.89 13.55 11.49
N ASN A 196 6.94 14.38 10.44
CA ASN A 196 8.10 15.24 10.15
C ASN A 196 8.47 16.12 11.36
N LYS A 197 7.48 16.69 12.06
CA LYS A 197 7.68 17.52 13.26
C LYS A 197 8.07 16.73 14.51
N LEU A 198 7.83 15.41 14.53
CA LEU A 198 8.22 14.51 15.60
C LEU A 198 9.59 13.85 15.36
N GLY A 199 10.23 14.10 14.21
CA GLY A 199 11.49 13.46 13.82
C GLY A 199 11.34 11.97 13.48
N LEU A 200 10.13 11.51 13.15
CA LEU A 200 9.80 10.10 12.85
C LEU A 200 9.87 9.78 11.35
N THR A 201 10.47 10.67 10.56
CA THR A 201 10.64 10.60 9.10
C THR A 201 11.92 11.35 8.70
N TYR A 202 12.23 11.40 7.40
CA TYR A 202 13.39 12.09 6.84
C TYR A 202 12.98 13.43 6.18
N PRO A 203 12.92 14.57 6.91
CA PRO A 203 12.44 15.85 6.35
C PRO A 203 13.35 16.41 5.26
N ASP A 204 14.62 16.00 5.21
CA ASP A 204 15.58 16.27 4.14
C ASP A 204 15.21 15.63 2.78
N ARG A 205 14.39 14.57 2.79
CA ARG A 205 14.06 13.76 1.60
C ARG A 205 12.75 14.17 0.92
N GLY A 206 12.11 15.22 1.43
CA GLY A 206 10.93 15.86 0.86
C GLY A 206 9.59 15.27 1.32
N SER A 207 8.50 15.79 0.75
CA SER A 207 7.12 15.49 1.18
C SER A 207 6.64 14.11 0.71
N PHE A 208 5.95 13.38 1.61
CA PHE A 208 5.35 12.06 1.33
C PHE A 208 4.44 12.08 0.08
N VAL A 209 3.56 13.09 -0.01
CA VAL A 209 2.79 13.43 -1.21
C VAL A 209 3.67 14.26 -2.15
N ARG A 210 4.56 13.57 -2.89
CA ARG A 210 5.69 14.18 -3.62
C ARG A 210 5.29 15.03 -4.85
N LYS A 211 5.05 14.38 -6.01
CA LYS A 211 4.77 15.01 -7.32
C LYS A 211 3.40 14.70 -7.92
N GLY A 212 2.85 13.51 -7.67
CA GLY A 212 1.58 13.05 -8.26
C GLY A 212 1.54 13.04 -9.80
N LYS A 213 2.60 12.55 -10.46
CA LYS A 213 2.76 12.48 -11.92
C LYS A 213 3.17 11.07 -12.35
N THR A 214 2.58 10.59 -13.45
CA THR A 214 3.03 9.37 -14.16
C THR A 214 4.30 9.66 -14.96
N GLY A 215 5.06 8.62 -15.32
CA GLY A 215 6.24 8.73 -16.20
C GLY A 215 7.48 9.43 -15.61
N ASP A 216 7.47 9.87 -14.34
CA ASP A 216 8.61 10.58 -13.72
C ASP A 216 9.90 9.73 -13.67
N TRP A 217 9.82 8.40 -13.80
CA TRP A 217 10.97 7.47 -13.82
C TRP A 217 12.01 7.83 -14.89
N LYS A 218 11.57 8.38 -16.03
CA LYS A 218 12.43 8.85 -17.13
C LYS A 218 13.41 9.96 -16.72
N ASN A 219 13.19 10.59 -15.57
CA ASN A 219 14.07 11.62 -15.01
C ASN A 219 15.08 11.08 -13.98
N HIS A 220 15.03 9.78 -13.65
CA HIS A 220 15.88 9.14 -12.62
C HIS A 220 16.63 7.90 -13.12
N PHE A 221 16.10 7.20 -14.14
CA PHE A 221 16.67 5.96 -14.64
C PHE A 221 17.82 6.24 -15.62
N THR A 222 18.94 5.54 -15.46
CA THR A 222 20.04 5.51 -16.44
C THR A 222 19.61 4.77 -17.72
N PRO A 223 20.31 4.90 -18.86
CA PRO A 223 20.03 4.10 -20.06
C PRO A 223 19.95 2.60 -19.78
N GLU A 224 20.89 2.04 -19.02
CA GLU A 224 20.92 0.62 -18.61
C GLU A 224 19.71 0.21 -17.73
N MET A 225 19.15 1.14 -16.95
CA MET A 225 17.92 0.91 -16.18
C MET A 225 16.65 0.97 -17.03
N ASN A 226 16.71 1.54 -18.24
CA ASN A 226 15.59 1.59 -19.18
C ASN A 226 15.53 0.38 -20.13
N GLU A 227 16.55 -0.49 -20.09
CA GLU A 227 16.69 -1.71 -20.91
C GLU A 227 16.32 -2.99 -20.13
N LYS A 228 15.80 -2.85 -18.90
CA LYS A 228 15.39 -3.91 -17.97
C LYS A 228 13.91 -3.79 -17.62
#